data_AF-X1HB85-F1
#
_entry.id   AF-X1HB85-F1
#
_cell.length_a   1.000
_cell.length_b   1.000
_cell.length_c   1.000
_cell.angle_alpha   90.00
_cell.angle_beta   90.00
_cell.angle_gamma   90.00
#
_symmetry.space_group_name_H-M   'P 1'
#
loop_
_entity.id
_entity.type
_entity.pdbx_description
1 polymer ?
#
loop_
_entity_poly.entity_id
_entity_poly.type
_entity_poly.pdbx_seq_one_letter_code
_entity_poly.pdbx_strand_id
1 'polypeptide(L)'
;MKCPHCLVEFHPRAEEKDIGDDVNGLWKITKYNCPNPSCKQIILFLKNHEGEIDVISNRLTLTGEIKTTLIHPRGISRAPLSTEVPNEFTKDYKEACLVLPALFFPHHKFSVFLLGLIQSFDSPLEQTNLKTKILILINHS
;
A
#
# COMPACT_ATOMS: atom_id res chain seq x y z
N MET A 1 -2.98 12.47 -12.08
CA MET A 1 -2.48 11.45 -11.12
C MET A 1 -2.38 10.12 -11.83
N LYS A 2 -1.53 9.22 -11.34
CA LYS A 2 -1.42 7.85 -11.84
C LYS A 2 -2.21 6.90 -10.95
N CYS A 3 -3.02 6.03 -11.54
CA CYS A 3 -3.78 5.04 -10.76
C CYS A 3 -2.83 4.03 -10.12
N PRO A 4 -2.84 3.85 -8.79
CA PRO A 4 -2.00 2.86 -8.11
C PRO A 4 -2.37 1.40 -8.46
N HIS A 5 -3.59 1.15 -8.94
CA HIS A 5 -4.07 -0.20 -9.27
C HIS A 5 -3.68 -0.67 -10.66
N CYS A 6 -3.79 0.22 -11.66
CA CYS A 6 -3.61 -0.14 -13.07
C CYS A 6 -2.55 0.69 -13.79
N LEU A 7 -1.89 1.61 -13.07
CA LEU A 7 -0.84 2.51 -13.57
C LEU A 7 -1.24 3.45 -14.72
N VAL A 8 -2.53 3.52 -15.07
CA VAL A 8 -3.02 4.47 -16.07
C VAL A 8 -3.04 5.87 -15.48
N GLU A 9 -2.53 6.84 -16.24
CA GLU A 9 -2.60 8.26 -15.89
C GLU A 9 -3.98 8.83 -16.20
N PHE A 10 -4.49 9.67 -15.31
CA PHE A 10 -5.76 10.35 -15.49
C PHE A 10 -5.82 11.68 -14.73
N HIS A 11 -6.71 12.56 -15.16
CA HIS A 11 -6.99 13.80 -14.42
C HIS A 11 -7.90 13.51 -13.23
N PRO A 12 -7.42 13.72 -12.00
CA PRO A 12 -8.20 13.36 -10.82
C PRO A 12 -9.33 14.35 -10.57
N ARG A 13 -10.50 13.81 -10.21
CA ARG A 13 -11.53 14.55 -9.50
C ARG A 13 -11.60 14.01 -8.07
N ALA A 14 -11.16 14.83 -7.12
CA ALA A 14 -11.13 14.46 -5.71
C ALA A 14 -12.52 14.61 -5.08
N GLU A 15 -12.93 13.62 -4.29
CA GLU A 15 -13.99 13.74 -3.31
C GLU A 15 -13.34 13.75 -1.93
N GLU A 16 -13.49 14.82 -1.16
CA GLU A 16 -12.89 14.93 0.17
C GLU A 16 -13.96 14.80 1.26
N LYS A 17 -13.60 14.10 2.33
CA LYS A 17 -14.43 13.96 3.53
C LYS A 17 -13.58 14.24 4.75
N ASP A 18 -14.02 15.22 5.54
CA ASP A 18 -13.41 15.53 6.83
C ASP A 18 -13.73 14.41 7.83
N ILE A 19 -12.72 13.98 8.57
CA ILE A 19 -12.85 12.97 9.63
C ILE A 19 -12.97 13.67 10.99
N GLY A 20 -12.15 14.70 11.21
CA GLY A 20 -12.02 15.43 12.46
C GLY A 20 -10.57 15.84 12.72
N ASP A 21 -10.31 16.39 13.90
CA ASP A 21 -9.00 16.76 14.41
C ASP A 21 -8.55 15.89 15.58
N ASP A 22 -7.24 15.83 15.77
CA ASP A 22 -6.61 15.35 17.00
C ASP A 22 -5.39 16.22 17.36
N VAL A 23 -4.61 15.78 18.35
CA VAL A 23 -3.36 16.44 18.77
C VAL A 23 -2.31 16.56 17.66
N ASN A 24 -2.47 15.81 16.56
CA ASN A 24 -1.59 15.81 15.40
C ASN A 24 -2.15 16.64 14.24
N GLY A 25 -3.28 17.33 14.42
CA GLY A 25 -3.89 18.21 13.43
C GLY A 25 -5.16 17.64 12.80
N LEU A 26 -5.48 18.12 11.61
CA LEU A 26 -6.75 17.89 10.93
C LEU A 26 -6.67 16.75 9.94
N TRP A 27 -7.62 15.82 10.02
CA TRP A 27 -7.64 14.60 9.23
C TRP A 27 -8.75 14.61 8.20
N LYS A 28 -8.38 14.26 6.96
CA LYS A 28 -9.29 14.15 5.83
C LYS A 28 -9.03 12.87 5.03
N ILE A 29 -10.08 12.28 4.50
CA ILE A 29 -9.96 11.26 3.46
C ILE A 29 -10.20 11.90 2.12
N THR A 30 -9.26 11.73 1.20
CA THR A 30 -9.43 12.06 -0.21
C THR A 30 -9.65 10.78 -0.99
N LYS A 31 -10.78 10.73 -1.69
CA LYS A 31 -11.20 9.64 -2.56
C LYS A 31 -11.06 10.03 -4.02
N TYR A 32 -10.56 9.10 -4.82
CA TYR A 32 -10.58 9.16 -6.27
C TYR A 32 -11.18 7.88 -6.83
N ASN A 33 -11.90 7.98 -7.95
CA ASN A 33 -12.37 6.82 -8.71
C ASN A 33 -11.51 6.68 -9.96
N CYS A 34 -10.97 5.49 -10.23
CA CYS A 34 -10.23 5.25 -11.46
C CYS A 34 -11.18 5.24 -12.67
N PRO A 35 -10.97 6.09 -13.70
CA PRO A 35 -11.85 6.16 -14.86
C PRO A 35 -11.65 5.00 -15.85
N ASN A 36 -10.58 4.21 -15.70
CA ASN A 36 -10.30 3.08 -16.58
C ASN A 36 -11.41 2.01 -16.42
N PRO A 37 -12.14 1.66 -17.51
CA PRO A 37 -13.24 0.70 -17.47
C PRO A 37 -12.86 -0.70 -16.97
N SER A 38 -11.61 -1.12 -17.15
CA SER A 38 -11.12 -2.42 -16.67
C SER A 38 -10.72 -2.41 -15.20
N CYS A 39 -10.47 -1.24 -14.61
CA CYS A 39 -10.06 -1.09 -13.22
C CYS A 39 -11.27 -0.74 -12.35
N LYS A 40 -11.87 0.45 -12.56
CA LYS A 40 -12.98 1.01 -11.77
C LYS A 40 -12.80 0.97 -10.24
N GLN A 41 -11.57 0.73 -9.77
CA GLN A 41 -11.27 0.67 -8.34
C GLN A 41 -11.17 2.08 -7.74
N ILE A 42 -11.47 2.16 -6.45
CA ILE A 42 -11.38 3.37 -5.64
C ILE A 42 -9.94 3.53 -5.18
N ILE A 43 -9.49 4.77 -5.03
CA ILE A 43 -8.18 5.13 -4.49
C ILE A 43 -8.44 6.04 -3.29
N LEU A 44 -7.87 5.71 -2.14
CA LEU A 44 -8.08 6.45 -0.91
C LEU A 44 -6.75 6.91 -0.34
N PHE A 45 -6.68 8.21 -0.06
CA PHE A 45 -5.61 8.84 0.69
C PHE A 45 -6.14 9.35 2.02
N LEU A 46 -5.37 9.17 3.07
CA LEU A 46 -5.52 9.86 4.34
C LEU A 46 -4.57 11.05 4.34
N LYS A 47 -5.13 12.25 4.48
CA LYS A 47 -4.38 13.50 4.58
C LYS A 47 -4.45 14.05 5.99
N ASN A 48 -3.34 14.59 6.44
CA ASN A 48 -3.18 15.29 7.70
C ASN A 48 -2.70 16.71 7.38
N HIS A 49 -3.36 17.69 7.98
CA HIS A 49 -3.16 19.11 7.72
C HIS A 49 -2.94 19.87 9.03
N GLU A 50 -2.15 20.93 8.95
CA GLU A 50 -2.13 21.96 9.98
C GLU A 50 -3.33 22.89 9.76
N GLY A 51 -3.95 23.30 10.85
CA GLY A 51 -5.05 24.24 10.83
C GLY A 51 -5.87 24.22 12.10
N GLU A 52 -6.85 25.10 12.15
CA GLU A 52 -7.77 25.24 13.28
C GLU A 52 -9.21 25.14 12.76
N ILE A 53 -10.05 24.49 13.56
CA ILE A 53 -11.50 24.53 13.36
C ILE A 53 -12.02 25.72 14.16
N ASP A 54 -12.51 26.74 13.46
CA ASP A 54 -13.27 27.79 14.10
C ASP A 54 -14.66 27.24 14.45
N VAL A 55 -14.85 26.96 15.74
CA VAL A 55 -16.08 26.39 16.31
C VAL A 55 -17.29 27.32 16.19
N ILE A 56 -17.06 28.63 16.07
CA ILE A 56 -18.13 29.65 16.02
C ILE A 56 -18.64 29.79 14.59
N SER A 57 -17.74 29.84 13.61
CA SER A 57 -18.12 29.96 12.20
C SER A 57 -18.30 28.60 11.51
N ASN A 58 -17.98 27.49 12.20
CA ASN A 58 -17.88 26.15 11.67
C ASN A 58 -17.02 26.11 10.38
N ARG A 59 -16.00 26.97 10.32
CA ARG A 59 -15.08 27.07 9.20
C ARG A 59 -13.77 26.41 9.57
N LEU A 60 -13.29 25.62 8.63
CA LEU A 60 -12.00 24.98 8.70
C LEU A 60 -10.96 25.85 7.99
N THR A 61 -9.95 26.31 8.71
CA THR A 61 -8.82 27.03 8.11
C THR A 61 -7.62 26.11 8.05
N LEU A 62 -7.24 25.70 6.84
CA LEU A 62 -6.05 24.87 6.61
C LEU A 62 -4.87 25.79 6.30
N THR A 63 -3.79 25.66 7.08
CA THR A 63 -2.56 26.44 6.91
C THR A 63 -1.50 25.67 6.13
N GLY A 64 -1.53 24.32 6.17
CA GLY A 64 -0.60 23.48 5.43
C GLY A 64 -1.00 22.01 5.36
N GLU A 65 -0.42 21.26 4.40
CA GLU A 65 -0.51 19.79 4.36
C GLU A 65 0.73 19.21 5.04
N ILE A 66 0.55 18.45 6.12
CA ILE A 66 1.62 17.80 6.88
C ILE A 66 2.01 16.50 6.17
N LYS A 67 1.01 15.66 5.88
CA LYS A 67 1.24 14.30 5.40
C LYS A 67 0.08 13.79 4.57
N THR A 68 0.42 13.19 3.44
CA THR A 68 -0.51 12.41 2.63
C THR A 68 -0.05 10.95 2.60
N THR A 69 -0.93 10.04 3.02
CA THR A 69 -0.66 8.60 3.05
C THR A 69 -1.68 7.88 2.20
N LEU A 70 -1.25 7.04 1.24
CA LEU A 70 -2.18 6.17 0.56
C LEU A 70 -2.64 5.06 1.51
N ILE A 71 -3.94 4.94 1.72
CA ILE A 71 -4.56 3.88 2.54
C ILE A 71 -5.19 2.76 1.69
N HIS A 72 -5.52 3.02 0.42
CA HIS A 72 -6.03 2.00 -0.51
C HIS A 72 -5.68 2.29 -1.99
N PRO A 73 -5.09 1.33 -2.74
CA PRO A 73 -4.75 -0.04 -2.33
C PRO A 73 -3.59 -0.07 -1.32
N ARG A 74 -3.59 -1.07 -0.43
CA ARG A 74 -2.45 -1.32 0.47
C ARG A 74 -1.33 -1.96 -0.36
N GLY A 75 -0.13 -1.39 -0.35
CA GLY A 75 1.05 -2.01 -0.96
C GLY A 75 1.31 -1.69 -2.44
N ILE A 76 1.14 -0.44 -2.87
CA ILE A 76 1.46 0.03 -4.23
C ILE A 76 2.95 -0.05 -4.61
N SER A 77 3.84 -0.51 -3.75
CA SER A 77 5.27 -0.43 -4.04
C SER A 77 5.73 -1.31 -5.21
N ARG A 78 4.80 -2.02 -5.87
CA ARG A 78 5.12 -2.94 -6.97
C ARG A 78 4.36 -2.61 -8.25
N ALA A 79 5.07 -2.76 -9.37
CA ALA A 79 4.50 -2.66 -10.70
C ALA A 79 3.37 -3.69 -10.89
N PRO A 80 2.36 -3.39 -11.73
CA PRO A 80 1.30 -4.32 -12.08
C PRO A 80 1.93 -5.57 -12.70
N LEU A 81 1.37 -6.72 -12.34
CA LEU A 81 1.76 -8.01 -12.91
C LEU A 81 1.68 -7.96 -14.43
N SER A 82 2.71 -8.47 -15.11
CA SER A 82 2.69 -8.68 -16.55
C SER A 82 1.55 -9.63 -16.91
N THR A 83 0.89 -9.39 -18.05
CA THR A 83 -0.15 -10.26 -18.60
C THR A 83 0.38 -11.62 -19.05
N GLU A 84 1.71 -11.77 -19.16
CA GLU A 84 2.38 -13.03 -19.50
C GLU A 84 2.49 -13.98 -18.30
N VAL A 85 2.21 -13.50 -17.08
CA VAL A 85 2.27 -14.34 -15.87
C VAL A 85 1.05 -15.26 -15.83
N PRO A 86 1.23 -16.58 -15.72
CA PRO A 86 0.12 -17.53 -15.57
C PRO A 86 -0.79 -17.19 -14.38
N ASN A 87 -2.09 -17.43 -14.54
CA ASN A 87 -3.10 -17.12 -13.52
C ASN A 87 -2.85 -17.85 -12.18
N GLU A 88 -2.22 -19.03 -12.22
CA GLU A 88 -1.86 -19.82 -11.03
C GLU A 88 -0.93 -19.06 -10.07
N PHE A 89 0.03 -18.30 -10.58
CA PHE A 89 0.96 -17.52 -9.75
C PHE A 89 0.43 -16.13 -9.37
N THR A 90 -0.61 -15.66 -10.07
CA THR A 90 -1.18 -14.33 -9.86
C THR A 90 -1.78 -14.19 -8.46
N LYS A 91 -2.41 -15.25 -7.94
CA LYS A 91 -3.02 -15.23 -6.60
C LYS A 91 -1.95 -15.16 -5.51
N ASP A 92 -0.95 -16.03 -5.58
CA ASP A 92 0.13 -16.10 -4.59
C ASP A 92 0.97 -14.83 -4.58
N TYR A 93 1.22 -14.23 -5.76
CA TYR A 93 1.88 -12.94 -5.86
C TYR A 93 1.07 -11.83 -5.17
N LYS A 94 -0.25 -11.77 -5.42
CA LYS A 94 -1.13 -10.78 -4.77
C LYS A 94 -1.15 -10.96 -3.26
N GLU A 95 -1.19 -12.18 -2.77
CA GLU A 95 -1.11 -12.49 -1.34
C GLU A 95 0.23 -12.06 -0.75
N ALA A 96 1.35 -12.41 -1.38
CA ALA A 96 2.68 -11.98 -0.96
C ALA A 96 2.80 -10.44 -0.93
N CYS A 97 2.19 -9.74 -1.89
CA CYS A 97 2.17 -8.27 -1.93
C CYS A 97 1.38 -7.63 -0.78
N LEU A 98 0.43 -8.35 -0.17
CA LEU A 98 -0.29 -7.88 1.02
C LEU A 98 0.49 -8.17 2.30
N VAL A 99 1.17 -9.32 2.37
CA VAL A 99 1.93 -9.75 3.54
C VAL A 99 3.23 -8.96 3.68
N LEU A 100 3.97 -8.72 2.59
CA LEU A 100 5.29 -8.09 2.66
C LEU A 100 5.29 -6.66 3.26
N PRO A 101 4.36 -5.76 2.90
CA PRO A 101 4.25 -4.45 3.55
C PRO A 101 3.74 -4.57 4.99
N ALA A 102 2.87 -5.55 5.29
CA ALA A 102 2.36 -5.78 6.64
C ALA A 102 3.43 -6.33 7.61
N LEU A 103 4.45 -7.01 7.09
CA LEU A 103 5.62 -7.45 7.88
C LEU A 103 6.66 -6.34 8.07
N PHE A 104 6.56 -5.23 7.33
CA PHE A 104 7.44 -4.06 7.46
C PHE A 104 6.85 -3.03 8.44
N PHE A 105 6.41 -3.48 9.62
CA PHE A 105 6.35 -2.61 10.80
C PHE A 105 7.73 -2.60 11.47
N PRO A 106 8.18 -1.46 12.02
CA PRO A 106 9.57 -1.23 12.40
C PRO A 106 9.89 -1.94 13.72
N HIS A 107 9.97 -3.27 13.72
CA HIS A 107 10.79 -3.97 14.70
C HIS A 107 12.15 -4.23 14.09
N HIS A 108 13.09 -3.42 14.57
CA HIS A 108 14.43 -3.08 14.10
C HIS A 108 15.44 -4.24 13.92
N LYS A 109 15.02 -5.49 13.68
CA LYS A 109 15.93 -6.66 13.68
C LYS A 109 15.81 -7.64 12.52
N PHE A 110 14.81 -7.52 11.64
CA PHE A 110 14.62 -8.50 10.53
C PHE A 110 14.98 -8.00 9.13
N SER A 111 15.44 -6.75 8.99
CA SER A 111 15.62 -6.09 7.68
C SER A 111 16.75 -6.64 6.80
N VAL A 112 17.71 -7.40 7.33
CA VAL A 112 18.89 -7.82 6.54
C VAL A 112 18.71 -9.20 5.90
N PHE A 113 17.83 -10.05 6.44
CA PHE A 113 17.73 -11.45 5.99
C PHE A 113 16.90 -11.63 4.70
N LEU A 114 15.92 -10.77 4.46
CA LEU A 114 15.02 -10.88 3.29
C LEU A 114 15.60 -10.28 2.00
N LEU A 115 16.50 -9.28 2.11
CA LEU A 115 17.19 -8.73 0.95
C LEU A 115 18.19 -9.74 0.34
N GLY A 116 18.78 -10.59 1.17
CA GLY A 116 19.67 -11.67 0.70
C GLY A 116 18.94 -12.77 -0.07
N LEU A 117 17.69 -13.09 0.30
CA LEU A 117 16.93 -14.16 -0.35
C LEU A 117 16.38 -13.75 -1.74
N ILE A 118 16.12 -12.47 -2.00
CA ILE A 118 15.52 -12.05 -3.28
C ILE A 118 16.56 -11.98 -4.42
N GLN A 119 17.85 -11.79 -4.11
CA GLN A 119 18.91 -11.67 -5.12
C GLN A 119 19.49 -13.02 -5.60
N SER A 120 19.01 -14.16 -5.12
CA SER A 120 19.64 -15.48 -5.39
C SER A 120 18.83 -16.42 -6.28
N PHE A 121 17.60 -16.10 -6.67
CA PHE A 121 16.72 -17.05 -7.37
C PHE A 121 16.77 -16.90 -8.90
N ASP A 122 17.85 -17.36 -9.51
CA ASP A 122 17.92 -17.73 -10.93
C ASP A 122 18.15 -19.24 -11.06
N SER A 123 17.18 -20.09 -10.68
CA SER A 123 16.94 -21.41 -11.33
C SER A 123 15.75 -22.20 -10.72
N PRO A 124 15.11 -23.11 -11.48
CA PRO A 124 13.89 -23.82 -11.06
C PRO A 124 14.10 -24.98 -10.06
N LEU A 125 15.34 -25.36 -9.74
CA LEU A 125 15.64 -26.58 -8.97
C LEU A 125 15.60 -26.40 -7.44
N GLU A 126 15.56 -25.16 -6.93
CA GLU A 126 15.63 -24.89 -5.48
C GLU A 126 14.27 -24.81 -4.76
N GLN A 127 13.15 -24.80 -5.48
CA GLN A 127 11.81 -24.63 -4.88
C GLN A 127 11.39 -25.82 -3.99
N THR A 128 11.89 -27.04 -4.24
CA THR A 128 11.57 -28.23 -3.44
C THR A 128 12.26 -28.23 -2.08
N ASN A 129 13.41 -27.56 -1.95
CA ASN A 129 14.16 -27.50 -0.69
C ASN A 129 13.62 -26.45 0.29
N LEU A 130 12.89 -25.45 -0.22
CA LEU A 130 12.34 -24.35 0.58
C LEU A 130 11.18 -24.81 1.48
N LYS A 131 10.30 -25.70 0.99
CA LYS A 131 9.22 -26.28 1.81
C LYS A 131 9.78 -27.04 3.01
N THR A 132 10.84 -27.83 2.82
CA THR A 132 11.47 -28.62 3.88
C THR A 132 12.23 -27.75 4.87
N LYS A 133 12.95 -26.72 4.41
CA LYS A 133 13.70 -25.79 5.29
C LYS A 133 12.79 -24.88 6.11
N ILE A 134 11.68 -24.40 5.55
CA ILE A 134 10.69 -23.62 6.29
C ILE A 134 9.99 -24.49 7.34
N LEU A 135 9.68 -25.77 7.03
CA LEU A 135 9.08 -26.69 7.99
C LEU A 135 9.99 -27.00 9.20
N ILE A 136 11.31 -27.08 8.97
CA ILE A 136 12.30 -27.31 10.05
C ILE A 136 12.42 -26.09 10.97
N LEU A 137 12.31 -24.87 10.43
CA LEU A 137 12.38 -23.63 11.23
C LEU A 137 11.11 -23.38 12.06
N ILE A 138 9.94 -23.87 11.61
CA ILE A 138 8.68 -23.75 12.36
C ILE A 138 8.61 -24.77 13.51
N ASN A 139 9.20 -25.96 13.36
CA ASN A 139 9.11 -27.03 14.37
C ASN A 139 10.15 -26.96 15.51
N HIS A 140 11.02 -25.95 15.52
CA HIS A 140 12.02 -25.73 16.59
C HIS A 140 11.83 -24.42 17.37
N SER A 141 10.62 -23.84 17.33
CA SER A 141 10.20 -22.72 18.20
C SER A 141 9.38 -23.22 19.37
#